data_AF-A0A6A2Z417-F1
#
_entry.id   AF-A0A6A2Z417-F1
#
_cell.length_a   1.000
_cell.length_b   1.000
_cell.length_c   1.000
_cell.angle_alpha   90.00
_cell.angle_beta   90.00
_cell.angle_gamma   90.00
#
_symmetry.space_group_name_H-M   'P 1'
#
loop_
_entity.id
_entity.type
_entity.pdbx_description
1 polymer ?
#
loop_
_entity_poly.entity_id
_entity_poly.type
_entity_poly.pdbx_seq_one_letter_code
_entity_poly.pdbx_strand_id
1 'polypeptide(L)'
;MENTSYFVASKHKLSTFFSLIFRSPTAYHPLLASAMSRLIMQNQGNRLFVDQDENNVQQLLRMMNSDNHRLIEQACSSLSNLAGDDLYSEMLIKFDIMKPIESVLKSPELEDPVSVLQAMATLAYGSDTMAQKMLTPDVLRSLEKLFIHKNPEVQRLALVALGNLGFCRENRHILVTSKRLRELLICRTATPEPRVNKAAARALAILGENECLRRAIRGRPVPKRGICILSLDGGGMKGLATVQILQEIQKRTGKRMHEMFDLICGTSTGGIFASALGIKSMSADQLEEIYRNLGKVVFSEPVPKNNKGASWRNKFDRLYRSSSQNFRVVAKGSKHDAEKLERLLQDMCADEDGDDLLIETAVKNIPKVCLVSTLASVTPAQPFIFRNYQYPVGTPEAPVATSESSGTTMPGSAATSTQVGCKRSAFVGSCKHLLWQAIRASCAAPYYLDDFSDGIYRWLDGALLANNPTIFSIREAQLLWPDTKIDCIVSIGSGSLPTKARKGGWRYLDAGQVLIESACSVDHAEEALRTLLPMHPEIHYFRFNPVDERCGMELDETDPTVWMNLEAATKDYIERNSESFKNACERLLVPS
;
A
#
# COMPACT_ATOMS: atom_id res chain seq x y z
N MET A 1 -20.29 -36.23 6.47
CA MET A 1 -19.78 -36.13 7.85
C MET A 1 -18.94 -37.37 8.13
N GLU A 2 -17.63 -37.32 7.85
CA GLU A 2 -16.66 -38.33 8.30
C GLU A 2 -15.33 -37.63 8.65
N ASN A 3 -15.04 -37.59 9.95
CA ASN A 3 -13.75 -37.63 10.67
C ASN A 3 -12.44 -37.21 9.95
N THR A 4 -12.38 -35.99 9.39
CA THR A 4 -11.09 -35.32 9.12
C THR A 4 -10.60 -34.48 10.30
N SER A 5 -11.47 -34.05 11.21
CA SER A 5 -11.10 -33.21 12.37
C SER A 5 -10.28 -33.95 13.43
N TYR A 6 -10.50 -35.26 13.61
CA TYR A 6 -9.81 -36.07 14.63
C TYR A 6 -8.32 -36.33 14.31
N PHE A 7 -7.95 -36.36 13.02
CA PHE A 7 -6.59 -36.70 12.60
C PHE A 7 -5.61 -35.53 12.65
N VAL A 8 -6.09 -34.28 12.52
CA VAL A 8 -5.28 -33.08 12.75
C VAL A 8 -5.16 -32.80 14.26
N ALA A 9 -6.24 -33.04 15.02
CA ALA A 9 -6.28 -32.79 16.45
C ALA A 9 -5.36 -33.69 17.30
N SER A 10 -5.04 -34.91 16.83
CA SER A 10 -4.25 -35.89 17.58
C SER A 10 -2.73 -35.66 17.56
N LYS A 11 -2.22 -34.74 16.72
CA LYS A 11 -0.76 -34.43 16.62
C LYS A 11 -0.36 -33.09 17.22
N HIS A 12 -1.31 -32.24 17.59
CA HIS A 12 -0.99 -30.94 18.16
C HIS A 12 -0.64 -31.09 19.66
N LYS A 13 0.57 -30.66 20.06
CA LYS A 13 1.13 -30.89 21.42
C LYS A 13 0.26 -30.38 22.57
N LEU A 14 -0.62 -29.41 22.29
CA LEU A 14 -1.50 -28.76 23.27
C LEU A 14 -2.99 -29.09 23.08
N SER A 15 -3.36 -30.04 22.21
CA SER A 15 -4.77 -30.36 21.94
C SER A 15 -5.54 -30.77 23.19
N THR A 16 -4.93 -31.57 24.08
CA THR A 16 -5.52 -31.96 25.37
C THR A 16 -5.79 -30.74 26.26
N PHE A 17 -4.87 -29.78 26.30
CA PHE A 17 -5.02 -28.56 27.10
C PHE A 17 -6.16 -27.68 26.58
N PHE A 18 -6.22 -27.43 25.27
CA PHE A 18 -7.32 -26.70 24.66
C PHE A 18 -8.66 -27.43 24.85
N SER A 19 -8.70 -28.75 24.67
CA SER A 19 -9.91 -29.54 24.89
C SER A 19 -10.41 -29.51 26.34
N LEU A 20 -9.53 -29.28 27.32
CA LEU A 20 -9.88 -29.15 28.74
C LEU A 20 -10.42 -27.77 29.07
N ILE A 21 -9.78 -26.72 28.56
CA ILE A 21 -10.26 -25.34 28.73
C ILE A 21 -11.60 -25.15 28.03
N PHE A 22 -11.74 -25.74 26.83
CA PHE A 22 -12.96 -25.64 26.04
C PHE A 22 -14.01 -26.72 26.36
N ARG A 23 -13.96 -27.37 27.54
CA ARG A 23 -14.86 -28.49 27.89
C ARG A 23 -16.04 -28.15 28.77
N SER A 24 -16.05 -27.01 29.48
CA SER A 24 -17.19 -26.68 30.36
C SER A 24 -17.44 -25.18 30.55
N PRO A 25 -18.72 -24.75 30.50
CA PRO A 25 -19.12 -23.34 30.55
C PRO A 25 -19.10 -22.69 31.94
N THR A 26 -18.81 -23.41 33.02
CA THR A 26 -19.21 -23.00 34.38
C THR A 26 -18.10 -22.47 35.31
N ALA A 27 -16.82 -22.46 34.91
CA ALA A 27 -15.77 -21.90 35.76
C ALA A 27 -14.54 -21.47 34.95
N TYR A 28 -14.65 -20.40 34.18
CA TYR A 28 -13.46 -19.80 33.58
C TYR A 28 -12.64 -19.12 34.68
N HIS A 29 -11.59 -19.81 35.13
CA HIS A 29 -10.61 -19.19 36.00
C HIS A 29 -9.79 -18.17 35.18
N PRO A 30 -9.66 -16.89 35.59
CA PRO A 30 -8.95 -15.87 34.82
C PRO A 30 -7.51 -16.25 34.42
N LEU A 31 -6.83 -17.07 35.24
CA LEU A 31 -5.49 -17.59 34.92
C LEU A 31 -5.49 -18.57 33.75
N LEU A 32 -6.50 -19.43 33.62
CA LEU A 32 -6.62 -20.37 32.51
C LEU A 32 -6.95 -19.63 31.20
N ALA A 33 -7.84 -18.64 31.28
CA ALA A 33 -8.13 -17.73 30.17
C ALA A 33 -6.86 -16.98 29.71
N SER A 34 -6.05 -16.50 30.66
CA SER A 34 -4.79 -15.82 30.34
C SER A 34 -3.74 -16.75 29.74
N ALA A 35 -3.61 -17.98 30.26
CA ALA A 35 -2.71 -18.98 29.68
C ALA A 35 -3.11 -19.31 28.24
N MET A 36 -4.41 -19.50 27.97
CA MET A 36 -4.94 -19.72 26.63
C MET A 36 -4.63 -18.54 25.70
N SER A 37 -4.93 -17.30 26.11
CA SER A 37 -4.65 -16.09 25.32
C SER A 37 -3.17 -15.99 24.93
N ARG A 38 -2.26 -16.22 25.88
CA ARG A 38 -0.81 -16.21 25.60
C ARG A 38 -0.38 -17.32 24.65
N LEU A 39 -0.94 -18.52 24.79
CA LEU A 39 -0.63 -19.64 23.91
C LEU A 39 -1.11 -19.40 22.47
N ILE A 40 -2.28 -18.80 22.29
CA ILE A 40 -2.78 -18.37 20.97
C ILE A 40 -1.86 -17.30 20.38
N MET A 41 -1.43 -16.34 21.19
CA MET A 41 -0.55 -15.26 20.75
C MET A 41 0.82 -15.78 20.25
N GLN A 42 1.41 -16.76 20.92
CA GLN A 42 2.81 -17.18 20.69
C GLN A 42 3.05 -18.14 19.52
N ASN A 43 2.04 -18.85 18.99
CA ASN A 43 2.28 -19.90 18.01
C ASN A 43 1.16 -20.00 16.95
N GLN A 44 1.54 -19.90 15.68
CA GLN A 44 0.62 -19.99 14.54
C GLN A 44 -0.12 -21.34 14.45
N GLY A 45 0.53 -22.45 14.82
CA GLY A 45 -0.10 -23.77 14.88
C GLY A 45 -1.19 -23.86 15.96
N ASN A 46 -1.04 -23.12 17.06
CA ASN A 46 -2.08 -23.03 18.08
C ASN A 46 -3.30 -22.25 17.56
N ARG A 47 -3.08 -21.18 16.77
CA ARG A 47 -4.16 -20.38 16.16
C ARG A 47 -5.00 -21.23 15.22
N LEU A 48 -4.35 -21.89 14.26
CA LEU A 48 -4.99 -22.79 13.30
C LEU A 48 -5.78 -23.92 13.99
N PHE A 49 -5.27 -24.44 15.11
CA PHE A 49 -6.00 -25.46 15.88
C PHE A 49 -7.26 -24.89 16.54
N VAL A 50 -7.19 -23.68 17.10
CA VAL A 50 -8.34 -23.04 17.77
C VAL A 50 -9.39 -22.59 16.76
N ASP A 51 -8.97 -22.11 15.58
CA ASP A 51 -9.85 -21.63 14.51
C ASP A 51 -10.66 -22.75 13.85
N GLN A 52 -10.19 -23.99 13.92
CA GLN A 52 -10.86 -25.15 13.29
C GLN A 52 -12.07 -25.69 14.08
N ASP A 53 -12.27 -25.29 15.33
CA ASP A 53 -13.34 -25.82 16.18
C ASP A 53 -14.32 -24.72 16.60
N GLU A 54 -15.54 -24.81 16.07
CA GLU A 54 -16.65 -23.90 16.35
C GLU A 54 -16.97 -23.77 17.86
N ASN A 55 -16.74 -24.84 18.63
CA ASN A 55 -16.99 -24.83 20.07
C ASN A 55 -16.01 -23.89 20.81
N ASN A 56 -14.78 -23.76 20.33
CA ASN A 56 -13.80 -22.85 20.93
C ASN A 56 -14.22 -21.40 20.77
N VAL A 57 -14.72 -21.04 19.57
CA VAL A 57 -15.20 -19.69 19.26
C VAL A 57 -16.44 -19.34 20.08
N GLN A 58 -17.42 -20.24 20.17
CA GLN A 58 -18.59 -20.04 21.03
C GLN A 58 -18.21 -19.77 22.49
N GLN A 59 -17.15 -20.40 22.96
CA GLN A 59 -16.70 -20.23 24.34
C GLN A 59 -15.98 -18.91 24.58
N LEU A 60 -15.17 -18.44 23.63
CA LEU A 60 -14.62 -17.09 23.67
C LEU A 60 -15.74 -16.03 23.73
N LEU A 61 -16.80 -16.21 22.93
CA LEU A 61 -17.96 -15.33 22.94
C LEU A 61 -18.74 -15.40 24.28
N ARG A 62 -18.83 -16.58 24.91
CA ARG A 62 -19.42 -16.70 26.26
C ARG A 62 -18.56 -16.01 27.32
N MET A 63 -17.23 -16.10 27.22
CA MET A 63 -16.32 -15.40 28.14
C MET A 63 -16.46 -13.86 28.03
N MET A 64 -16.70 -13.34 26.81
CA MET A 64 -17.01 -11.91 26.62
C MET A 64 -18.33 -11.47 27.27
N ASN A 65 -19.29 -12.37 27.43
CA ASN A 65 -20.57 -12.08 28.10
C ASN A 65 -20.52 -12.30 29.63
N SER A 66 -19.34 -12.55 30.20
CA SER A 66 -19.20 -12.75 31.65
C SER A 66 -19.10 -11.43 32.40
N ASP A 67 -19.52 -11.41 33.66
CA ASP A 67 -19.41 -10.22 34.52
C ASP A 67 -17.96 -9.95 35.00
N ASN A 68 -17.01 -10.84 34.67
CA ASN A 68 -15.62 -10.72 35.09
C ASN A 68 -14.79 -9.99 34.04
N HIS A 69 -14.37 -8.77 34.37
CA HIS A 69 -13.56 -7.92 33.50
C HIS A 69 -12.30 -8.62 32.96
N ARG A 70 -11.61 -9.42 33.77
CA ARG A 70 -10.40 -10.15 33.32
C ARG A 70 -10.72 -11.22 32.28
N LEU A 71 -11.89 -11.86 32.36
CA LEU A 71 -12.30 -12.84 31.36
C LEU A 71 -12.65 -12.17 30.03
N ILE A 72 -13.33 -11.02 30.08
CA ILE A 72 -13.61 -10.20 28.89
C ILE A 72 -12.30 -9.79 28.21
N GLU A 73 -11.34 -9.25 28.98
CA GLU A 73 -10.04 -8.83 28.47
C GLU A 73 -9.29 -9.98 27.76
N GLN A 74 -9.18 -11.14 28.42
CA GLN A 74 -8.47 -12.28 27.83
C GLN A 74 -9.20 -12.84 26.61
N ALA A 75 -10.54 -12.88 26.62
CA ALA A 75 -11.32 -13.30 25.47
C ALA A 75 -11.12 -12.35 24.27
N CYS A 76 -11.18 -11.04 24.50
CA CYS A 76 -10.94 -10.03 23.46
C CYS A 76 -9.52 -10.12 22.89
N SER A 77 -8.52 -10.33 23.74
CA SER A 77 -7.14 -10.56 23.33
C SER A 77 -7.01 -11.82 22.47
N SER A 78 -7.64 -12.93 22.85
CA SER A 78 -7.66 -14.14 22.04
C SER A 78 -8.33 -13.91 20.69
N LEU A 79 -9.52 -13.31 20.65
CA LEU A 79 -10.23 -13.00 19.40
C LEU A 79 -9.41 -12.10 18.47
N SER A 80 -8.73 -11.09 19.02
CA SER A 80 -7.87 -10.19 18.24
C SER A 80 -6.70 -10.93 17.59
N ASN A 81 -6.14 -11.94 18.25
CA ASN A 81 -5.03 -12.73 17.71
C ASN A 81 -5.45 -13.77 16.68
N LEU A 82 -6.74 -14.14 16.68
CA LEU A 82 -7.36 -15.04 15.69
C LEU A 82 -7.96 -14.27 14.51
N ALA A 83 -8.22 -12.96 14.68
CA ALA A 83 -8.64 -12.07 13.61
C ALA A 83 -7.54 -11.97 12.53
N GLY A 84 -7.84 -12.47 11.33
CA GLY A 84 -6.89 -12.49 10.20
C GLY A 84 -7.21 -13.54 9.13
N ASP A 85 -8.06 -14.52 9.44
CA ASP A 85 -8.59 -15.50 8.48
C ASP A 85 -10.06 -15.15 8.13
N ASP A 86 -10.41 -15.19 6.85
CA ASP A 86 -11.77 -14.95 6.37
C ASP A 86 -12.74 -16.02 6.90
N LEU A 87 -12.29 -17.28 7.03
CA LEU A 87 -13.09 -18.37 7.57
C LEU A 87 -13.46 -18.13 9.05
N TYR A 88 -12.52 -17.56 9.81
CA TYR A 88 -12.76 -17.20 11.21
C TYR A 88 -13.78 -16.06 11.33
N SER A 89 -13.69 -15.08 10.42
CA SER A 89 -14.62 -13.96 10.36
C SER A 89 -16.05 -14.44 10.07
N GLU A 90 -16.23 -15.38 9.13
CA GLU A 90 -17.52 -16.03 8.85
C GLU A 90 -18.09 -16.76 10.08
N MET A 91 -17.23 -17.46 10.83
CA MET A 91 -17.63 -18.19 12.04
C MET A 91 -18.08 -17.23 13.15
N LEU A 92 -17.35 -16.14 13.39
CA LEU A 92 -17.73 -15.11 14.36
C LEU A 92 -19.05 -14.43 14.02
N ILE A 93 -19.27 -14.18 12.73
CA ILE A 93 -20.54 -13.68 12.20
C ILE A 93 -21.67 -14.67 12.47
N LYS A 94 -21.46 -15.97 12.19
CA LYS A 94 -22.44 -17.04 12.41
C LYS A 94 -22.88 -17.12 13.88
N PHE A 95 -21.96 -16.86 14.82
CA PHE A 95 -22.24 -16.87 16.25
C PHE A 95 -22.64 -15.51 16.86
N ASP A 96 -22.89 -14.50 16.02
CA ASP A 96 -23.41 -13.19 16.43
C ASP A 96 -22.50 -12.48 17.47
N ILE A 97 -21.23 -12.32 17.12
CA ILE A 97 -20.24 -11.56 17.92
C ILE A 97 -20.70 -10.14 18.30
N MET A 98 -21.66 -9.57 17.57
CA MET A 98 -22.18 -8.24 17.82
C MET A 98 -22.91 -8.12 19.15
N LYS A 99 -23.63 -9.15 19.59
CA LYS A 99 -24.33 -9.13 20.88
C LYS A 99 -23.37 -8.89 22.07
N PRO A 100 -22.29 -9.66 22.23
CA PRO A 100 -21.28 -9.39 23.26
C PRO A 100 -20.64 -8.00 23.14
N ILE A 101 -20.24 -7.58 21.94
CA ILE A 101 -19.58 -6.28 21.73
C ILE A 101 -20.52 -5.14 22.15
N GLU A 102 -21.78 -5.17 21.68
CA GLU A 102 -22.76 -4.14 22.03
C GLU A 102 -23.10 -4.13 23.51
N SER A 103 -23.24 -5.32 24.13
CA SER A 103 -23.50 -5.45 25.57
C SER A 103 -22.40 -4.76 26.38
N VAL A 104 -21.13 -5.02 26.04
CA VAL A 104 -20.00 -4.43 26.75
C VAL A 104 -19.89 -2.91 26.49
N LEU A 105 -20.09 -2.46 25.24
CA LEU A 105 -20.05 -1.03 24.91
C LEU A 105 -21.20 -0.22 25.53
N LYS A 106 -22.34 -0.86 25.83
CA LYS A 106 -23.51 -0.24 26.48
C LYS A 106 -23.40 -0.27 28.02
N SER A 107 -22.58 -1.13 28.60
CA SER A 107 -22.47 -1.28 30.04
C SER A 107 -21.88 -0.04 30.70
N PRO A 108 -22.58 0.60 31.65
CA PRO A 108 -22.05 1.74 32.40
C PRO A 108 -20.99 1.33 33.44
N GLU A 109 -20.83 0.02 33.71
CA GLU A 109 -19.99 -0.52 34.77
C GLU A 109 -18.54 -0.80 34.31
N LEU A 110 -18.28 -0.89 33.01
CA LEU A 110 -16.90 -0.98 32.51
C LEU A 110 -16.26 0.40 32.48
N GLU A 111 -15.49 0.72 33.52
CA GLU A 111 -14.64 1.92 33.57
C GLU A 111 -13.59 1.96 32.43
N ASP A 112 -13.24 0.81 31.84
CA ASP A 112 -12.23 0.72 30.79
C ASP A 112 -12.57 -0.29 29.65
N PRO A 113 -13.18 0.15 28.54
CA PRO A 113 -13.51 -0.72 27.40
C PRO A 113 -12.33 -1.00 26.44
N VAL A 114 -11.08 -0.76 26.85
CA VAL A 114 -9.87 -0.89 26.02
C VAL A 114 -9.80 -2.21 25.24
N SER A 115 -9.98 -3.36 25.90
CA SER A 115 -9.83 -4.67 25.25
C SER A 115 -10.88 -4.90 24.17
N VAL A 116 -12.12 -4.46 24.39
CA VAL A 116 -13.21 -4.59 23.41
C VAL A 116 -12.98 -3.68 22.22
N LEU A 117 -12.53 -2.44 22.45
CA LEU A 117 -12.20 -1.52 21.36
C LEU A 117 -11.02 -2.03 20.52
N GLN A 118 -10.01 -2.62 21.15
CA GLN A 118 -8.87 -3.26 20.47
C GLN A 118 -9.34 -4.45 19.60
N ALA A 119 -10.18 -5.33 20.15
CA ALA A 119 -10.75 -6.44 19.40
C ALA A 119 -11.61 -5.95 18.23
N MET A 120 -12.44 -4.95 18.47
CA MET A 120 -13.27 -4.37 17.42
C MET A 120 -12.44 -3.73 16.32
N ALA A 121 -11.40 -2.96 16.66
CA ALA A 121 -10.50 -2.37 15.68
C ALA A 121 -9.79 -3.44 14.84
N THR A 122 -9.37 -4.54 15.45
CA THR A 122 -8.66 -5.63 14.76
C THR A 122 -9.59 -6.41 13.83
N LEU A 123 -10.78 -6.78 14.31
CA LEU A 123 -11.80 -7.48 13.53
C LEU A 123 -12.29 -6.64 12.35
N ALA A 124 -12.56 -5.36 12.56
CA ALA A 124 -12.96 -4.43 11.51
C ALA A 124 -11.85 -4.22 10.47
N TYR A 125 -10.58 -4.31 10.86
CA TYR A 125 -9.47 -4.25 9.92
C TYR A 125 -9.28 -5.56 9.16
N GLY A 126 -9.53 -6.71 9.78
CA GLY A 126 -9.29 -8.02 9.18
C GLY A 126 -10.22 -8.34 8.00
N SER A 127 -11.51 -8.06 8.12
CA SER A 127 -12.51 -8.44 7.11
C SER A 127 -13.54 -7.35 6.85
N ASP A 128 -13.75 -7.01 5.57
CA ASP A 128 -14.74 -6.03 5.15
C ASP A 128 -16.18 -6.50 5.47
N THR A 129 -16.45 -7.81 5.38
CA THR A 129 -17.76 -8.38 5.70
C THR A 129 -18.07 -8.25 7.19
N MET A 130 -17.07 -8.46 8.05
CA MET A 130 -17.17 -8.25 9.48
C MET A 130 -17.37 -6.76 9.78
N ALA A 131 -16.54 -5.89 9.22
CA ALA A 131 -16.67 -4.45 9.39
C ALA A 131 -18.09 -3.97 9.02
N GLN A 132 -18.63 -4.42 7.89
CA GLN A 132 -19.98 -4.08 7.45
C GLN A 132 -21.05 -4.46 8.48
N LYS A 133 -20.96 -5.66 9.06
CA LYS A 133 -21.89 -6.13 10.08
C LYS A 133 -21.71 -5.43 11.43
N MET A 134 -20.50 -4.99 11.73
CA MET A 134 -20.17 -4.31 12.98
C MET A 134 -20.71 -2.89 13.08
N LEU A 135 -20.90 -2.21 11.95
CA LEU A 135 -21.41 -0.84 11.95
C LEU A 135 -22.93 -0.81 12.12
N THR A 136 -23.39 -0.91 13.37
CA THR A 136 -24.78 -0.66 13.73
C THR A 136 -24.97 0.79 14.21
N PRO A 137 -26.19 1.36 14.12
CA PRO A 137 -26.47 2.69 14.68
C PRO A 137 -26.18 2.78 16.19
N ASP A 138 -26.30 1.67 16.91
CA ASP A 138 -25.99 1.57 18.33
C ASP A 138 -24.48 1.63 18.59
N VAL A 139 -23.70 0.84 17.87
CA VAL A 139 -22.23 0.86 17.96
C VAL A 139 -21.69 2.25 17.61
N LEU A 140 -22.20 2.88 16.54
CA LEU A 140 -21.79 4.24 16.17
C LEU A 140 -22.09 5.24 17.29
N ARG A 141 -23.29 5.21 17.87
CA ARG A 141 -23.66 6.08 19.00
C ARG A 141 -22.79 5.84 20.24
N SER A 142 -22.43 4.60 20.53
CA SER A 142 -21.51 4.27 21.62
C SER A 142 -20.11 4.79 21.35
N LEU A 143 -19.58 4.63 20.14
CA LEU A 143 -18.26 5.15 19.77
C LEU A 143 -18.19 6.68 19.87
N GLU A 144 -19.22 7.38 19.39
CA GLU A 144 -19.29 8.83 19.50
C GLU A 144 -19.23 9.33 20.95
N LYS A 145 -19.85 8.61 21.89
CA LYS A 145 -19.77 8.92 23.33
C LYS A 145 -18.35 8.74 23.86
N LEU A 146 -17.64 7.71 23.39
CA LEU A 146 -16.28 7.37 23.83
C LEU A 146 -15.22 8.37 23.34
N PHE A 147 -15.51 9.19 22.32
CA PHE A 147 -14.59 10.27 21.89
C PHE A 147 -14.40 11.37 22.95
N ILE A 148 -15.26 11.43 23.97
CA ILE A 148 -15.17 12.41 25.08
C ILE A 148 -14.92 11.69 26.41
N HIS A 149 -14.44 10.45 26.37
CA HIS A 149 -14.15 9.67 27.58
C HIS A 149 -13.00 10.29 28.39
N LYS A 150 -12.97 10.10 29.71
CA LYS A 150 -11.91 10.67 30.57
C LYS A 150 -10.52 10.09 30.26
N ASN A 151 -10.46 8.80 29.89
CA ASN A 151 -9.21 8.11 29.53
C ASN A 151 -8.87 8.40 28.05
N PRO A 152 -7.70 9.02 27.75
CA PRO A 152 -7.28 9.28 26.37
C PRO A 152 -7.06 8.02 25.54
N GLU A 153 -6.68 6.90 26.16
CA GLU A 153 -6.48 5.63 25.45
C GLU A 153 -7.80 5.06 24.92
N VAL A 154 -8.88 5.20 25.70
CA VAL A 154 -10.24 4.85 25.25
C VAL A 154 -10.67 5.72 24.07
N GLN A 155 -10.39 7.03 24.12
CA GLN A 155 -10.68 7.92 22.99
C GLN A 155 -9.91 7.48 21.73
N ARG A 156 -8.60 7.22 21.88
CA ARG A 156 -7.72 6.79 20.80
C ARG A 156 -8.22 5.50 20.16
N LEU A 157 -8.50 4.46 20.95
CA LEU A 157 -8.97 3.17 20.45
C LEU A 157 -10.35 3.24 19.80
N ALA A 158 -11.26 4.06 20.35
CA ALA A 158 -12.57 4.30 19.72
C ALA A 158 -12.42 4.95 18.34
N LEU A 159 -11.52 5.92 18.19
CA LEU A 159 -11.22 6.57 16.91
C LEU A 159 -10.55 5.60 15.91
N VAL A 160 -9.62 4.75 16.39
CA VAL A 160 -8.98 3.71 15.57
C VAL A 160 -10.01 2.70 15.08
N ALA A 161 -10.91 2.23 15.96
CA ALA A 161 -11.97 1.30 15.59
C ALA A 161 -12.94 1.91 14.56
N LEU A 162 -13.38 3.16 14.76
CA LEU A 162 -14.18 3.89 13.78
C LEU A 162 -13.46 4.00 12.43
N GLY A 163 -12.18 4.39 12.44
CA GLY A 163 -11.37 4.49 11.23
C GLY A 163 -11.28 3.15 10.51
N ASN A 164 -11.04 2.05 11.24
CA ASN A 164 -10.94 0.72 10.64
C ASN A 164 -12.27 0.24 10.05
N LEU A 165 -13.41 0.53 10.70
CA LEU A 165 -14.74 0.30 10.12
C LEU A 165 -14.93 1.05 8.80
N GLY A 166 -14.29 2.20 8.63
CA GLY A 166 -14.31 3.02 7.41
C GLY A 166 -13.42 2.51 6.26
N PHE A 167 -12.61 1.46 6.45
CA PHE A 167 -11.94 0.80 5.31
C PHE A 167 -12.95 0.08 4.42
N CYS A 168 -13.98 -0.54 5.03
CA CYS A 168 -15.13 -1.08 4.30
C CYS A 168 -15.88 0.06 3.58
N ARG A 169 -16.11 -0.14 2.28
CA ARG A 169 -16.70 0.87 1.39
C ARG A 169 -18.12 1.24 1.79
N GLU A 170 -18.95 0.24 2.10
CA GLU A 170 -20.34 0.38 2.49
C GLU A 170 -20.46 1.21 3.77
N ASN A 171 -19.62 0.88 4.76
CA ASN A 171 -19.52 1.63 6.01
C ASN A 171 -19.09 3.07 5.80
N ARG A 172 -18.05 3.30 4.97
CA ARG A 172 -17.57 4.65 4.66
C ARG A 172 -18.68 5.54 4.10
N HIS A 173 -19.52 5.00 3.21
CA HIS A 173 -20.66 5.73 2.67
C HIS A 173 -21.65 6.15 3.76
N ILE A 174 -21.91 5.30 4.75
CA ILE A 174 -22.76 5.64 5.89
C ILE A 174 -22.09 6.70 6.77
N LEU A 175 -20.84 6.48 7.18
CA LEU A 175 -20.13 7.32 8.14
C LEU A 175 -19.98 8.77 7.65
N VAL A 176 -19.67 8.98 6.36
CA VAL A 176 -19.43 10.33 5.84
C VAL A 176 -20.69 11.17 5.69
N THR A 177 -21.86 10.54 5.56
CA THR A 177 -23.15 11.27 5.54
C THR A 177 -23.46 11.94 6.88
N SER A 178 -22.85 11.48 7.98
CA SER A 178 -23.03 12.08 9.30
C SER A 178 -22.20 13.36 9.48
N LYS A 179 -22.86 14.51 9.36
CA LYS A 179 -22.26 15.82 9.67
C LYS A 179 -21.76 15.90 11.11
N ARG A 180 -22.55 15.36 12.05
CA ARG A 180 -22.21 15.29 13.48
C ARG A 180 -20.91 14.53 13.72
N LEU A 181 -20.75 13.35 13.09
CA LEU A 181 -19.53 12.56 13.22
C LEU A 181 -18.31 13.35 12.73
N ARG A 182 -18.44 14.00 11.58
CA ARG A 182 -17.38 14.82 10.99
C ARG A 182 -16.96 15.96 11.91
N GLU A 183 -17.91 16.68 12.49
CA GLU A 183 -17.64 17.76 13.45
C GLU A 183 -16.93 17.22 14.70
N LEU A 184 -17.37 16.07 15.25
CA LEU A 184 -16.70 15.42 16.37
C LEU A 184 -15.24 15.06 16.04
N LEU A 185 -14.99 14.44 14.89
CA LEU A 185 -13.64 14.09 14.44
C LEU A 185 -12.75 15.33 14.30
N ILE A 186 -13.24 16.39 13.66
CA ILE A 186 -12.51 17.67 13.55
C ILE A 186 -12.17 18.21 14.94
N CYS A 187 -13.12 18.26 15.87
CA CYS A 187 -12.85 18.70 17.24
C CYS A 187 -11.83 17.81 17.96
N ARG A 188 -11.73 16.51 17.64
CA ARG A 188 -10.72 15.60 18.21
C ARG A 188 -9.33 15.77 17.62
N THR A 189 -9.18 16.39 16.46
CA THR A 189 -7.85 16.73 15.91
C THR A 189 -7.17 17.90 16.62
N ALA A 190 -7.91 18.68 17.43
CA ALA A 190 -7.44 19.87 18.12
C ALA A 190 -7.29 19.66 19.65
N THR A 191 -7.27 18.42 20.13
CA THR A 191 -7.12 18.11 21.56
C THR A 191 -5.65 18.27 22.01
N PRO A 192 -5.37 18.42 23.31
CA PRO A 192 -3.97 18.49 23.77
C PRO A 192 -3.22 17.15 23.66
N GLU A 193 -3.94 16.02 23.54
CA GLU A 193 -3.34 14.68 23.49
C GLU A 193 -2.93 14.32 22.05
N PRO A 194 -1.63 14.19 21.74
CA PRO A 194 -1.16 13.95 20.37
C PRO A 194 -1.67 12.63 19.77
N ARG A 195 -1.77 11.57 20.59
CA ARG A 195 -2.22 10.24 20.12
C ARG A 195 -3.69 10.25 19.69
N VAL A 196 -4.52 11.00 20.39
CA VAL A 196 -5.95 11.17 20.06
C VAL A 196 -6.08 12.02 18.79
N ASN A 197 -5.31 13.11 18.67
CA ASN A 197 -5.29 13.94 17.46
C ASN A 197 -4.94 13.12 16.23
N LYS A 198 -3.89 12.30 16.33
CA LYS A 198 -3.41 11.42 15.26
C LYS A 198 -4.48 10.40 14.85
N ALA A 199 -5.13 9.74 15.82
CA ALA A 199 -6.20 8.78 15.55
C ALA A 199 -7.42 9.43 14.88
N ALA A 200 -7.80 10.64 15.30
CA ALA A 200 -8.89 11.40 14.68
C ALA A 200 -8.54 11.84 13.25
N ALA A 201 -7.31 12.32 13.03
CA ALA A 201 -6.81 12.66 11.70
C ALA A 201 -6.78 11.43 10.77
N ARG A 202 -6.34 10.28 11.28
CA ARG A 202 -6.36 9.00 10.57
C ARG A 202 -7.78 8.59 10.17
N ALA A 203 -8.75 8.73 11.07
CA ALA A 203 -10.15 8.47 10.75
C ALA A 203 -10.66 9.39 9.62
N LEU A 204 -10.36 10.71 9.67
CA LEU A 204 -10.70 11.64 8.59
C LEU A 204 -10.04 11.24 7.25
N ALA A 205 -8.78 10.78 7.29
CA ALA A 205 -8.06 10.30 6.11
C ALA A 205 -8.75 9.09 5.47
N ILE A 206 -9.10 8.08 6.27
CA ILE A 206 -9.78 6.86 5.80
C ILE A 206 -11.19 7.16 5.26
N LEU A 207 -11.87 8.15 5.85
CA LEU A 207 -13.19 8.58 5.39
C LEU A 207 -13.14 9.40 4.09
N GLY A 208 -11.95 9.76 3.59
CA GLY A 208 -11.81 10.59 2.38
C GLY A 208 -12.17 12.06 2.61
N GLU A 209 -12.25 12.51 3.87
CA GLU A 209 -12.50 13.90 4.28
C GLU A 209 -11.22 14.75 4.13
N ASN A 210 -10.62 14.72 2.93
CA ASN A 210 -9.29 15.27 2.65
C ASN A 210 -9.17 16.76 3.01
N GLU A 211 -10.19 17.57 2.74
CA GLU A 211 -10.19 19.01 3.04
C GLU A 211 -10.28 19.27 4.56
N CYS A 212 -11.11 18.51 5.28
CA CYS A 212 -11.23 18.60 6.73
C CYS A 212 -9.91 18.18 7.40
N LEU A 213 -9.32 17.07 6.96
CA LEU A 213 -8.02 16.59 7.40
C LEU A 213 -6.94 17.65 7.17
N ARG A 214 -6.86 18.19 5.95
CA ARG A 214 -5.88 19.20 5.57
C ARG A 214 -5.96 20.43 6.49
N ARG A 215 -7.16 20.92 6.80
CA ARG A 215 -7.35 22.02 7.75
C ARG A 215 -6.93 21.64 9.17
N ALA A 216 -7.30 20.45 9.62
CA ALA A 216 -6.97 19.94 10.95
C ALA A 216 -5.46 19.88 11.20
N ILE A 217 -4.68 19.37 10.24
CA ILE A 217 -3.22 19.25 10.35
C ILE A 217 -2.48 20.54 9.95
N ARG A 218 -3.21 21.64 9.71
CA ARG A 218 -2.68 22.92 9.18
C ARG A 218 -1.87 22.73 7.90
N GLY A 219 -2.33 21.83 7.05
CA GLY A 219 -1.66 21.49 5.82
C GLY A 219 -1.75 22.59 4.77
N ARG A 220 -0.86 22.51 3.76
CA ARG A 220 -0.79 23.48 2.65
C ARG A 220 -2.18 23.71 2.03
N PRO A 221 -2.59 24.95 1.74
CA PRO A 221 -3.83 25.22 1.00
C PRO A 221 -3.75 24.65 -0.41
N VAL A 222 -4.89 24.13 -0.89
CA VAL A 222 -5.03 23.80 -2.32
C VAL A 222 -4.77 25.09 -3.11
N PRO A 223 -3.84 25.10 -4.07
CA PRO A 223 -3.48 26.30 -4.79
C PRO A 223 -4.68 26.89 -5.54
N LYS A 224 -4.87 28.21 -5.51
CA LYS A 224 -5.95 28.86 -6.27
C LYS A 224 -5.70 28.76 -7.77
N ARG A 225 -4.43 28.79 -8.16
CA ARG A 225 -4.01 28.65 -9.56
C ARG A 225 -4.27 27.24 -10.11
N GLY A 226 -4.22 26.22 -9.27
CA GLY A 226 -4.50 24.82 -9.60
C GLY A 226 -3.39 23.86 -9.17
N ILE A 227 -3.63 22.56 -9.36
CA ILE A 227 -2.80 21.46 -8.84
C ILE A 227 -1.49 21.32 -9.63
N CYS A 228 -0.38 21.16 -8.90
CA CYS A 228 0.93 20.80 -9.46
C CYS A 228 1.23 19.31 -9.27
N ILE A 229 1.54 18.60 -10.36
CA ILE A 229 1.76 17.15 -10.37
C ILE A 229 3.21 16.83 -10.75
N LEU A 230 3.85 15.94 -10.00
CA LEU A 230 5.11 15.30 -10.37
C LEU A 230 4.83 13.83 -10.75
N SER A 231 5.28 13.42 -11.93
CA SER A 231 5.17 12.05 -12.43
C SER A 231 6.55 11.48 -12.71
N LEU A 232 6.85 10.31 -12.14
CA LEU A 232 8.17 9.67 -12.20
C LEU A 232 8.07 8.30 -12.85
N ASP A 233 8.77 8.13 -13.98
CA ASP A 233 8.77 6.86 -14.71
C ASP A 233 9.54 5.76 -13.98
N GLY A 234 9.28 4.51 -14.37
CA GLY A 234 10.15 3.38 -14.06
C GLY A 234 11.45 3.40 -14.85
N GLY A 235 12.34 2.44 -14.58
CA GLY A 235 13.59 2.31 -15.34
C GLY A 235 14.77 1.62 -14.66
N GLY A 236 14.58 0.94 -13.52
CA GLY A 236 15.71 0.34 -12.79
C GLY A 236 16.77 1.39 -12.47
N MET A 237 18.05 1.00 -12.48
CA MET A 237 19.20 1.86 -12.16
C MET A 237 19.36 3.08 -13.09
N LYS A 238 18.66 3.12 -14.23
CA LYS A 238 18.56 4.34 -15.05
C LYS A 238 17.91 5.51 -14.31
N GLY A 239 17.24 5.25 -13.19
CA GLY A 239 16.71 6.28 -12.30
C GLY A 239 17.75 7.30 -11.80
N LEU A 240 19.05 7.02 -11.91
CA LEU A 240 20.09 8.03 -11.66
C LEU A 240 19.93 9.28 -12.57
N ALA A 241 19.46 9.11 -13.81
CA ALA A 241 19.13 10.24 -14.69
C ALA A 241 17.98 11.08 -14.10
N THR A 242 16.93 10.42 -13.62
CA THR A 242 15.80 11.07 -12.93
C THR A 242 16.26 11.84 -11.69
N VAL A 243 17.16 11.26 -10.90
CA VAL A 243 17.74 11.92 -9.71
C VAL A 243 18.49 13.21 -10.09
N GLN A 244 19.31 13.19 -11.15
CA GLN A 244 20.01 14.40 -11.60
C GLN A 244 19.07 15.51 -12.09
N ILE A 245 18.00 15.14 -12.80
CA ILE A 245 16.96 16.08 -13.23
C ILE A 245 16.27 16.71 -12.00
N LEU A 246 15.94 15.89 -11.00
CA LEU A 246 15.35 16.35 -9.74
C LEU A 246 16.30 17.27 -8.96
N GLN A 247 17.60 16.95 -8.90
CA GLN A 247 18.61 17.80 -8.27
C GLN A 247 18.68 19.16 -8.96
N GLU A 248 18.63 19.21 -10.29
CA GLU A 248 18.64 20.48 -11.01
C GLU A 248 17.38 21.32 -10.73
N ILE A 249 16.20 20.70 -10.70
CA ILE A 249 14.96 21.39 -10.34
C ILE A 249 15.04 21.91 -8.89
N GLN A 250 15.49 21.09 -7.95
CA GLN A 250 15.66 21.47 -6.54
C GLN A 250 16.66 22.63 -6.41
N LYS A 251 17.78 22.58 -7.13
CA LYS A 251 18.83 23.61 -7.13
C LYS A 251 18.32 24.94 -7.67
N ARG A 252 17.55 24.93 -8.76
CA ARG A 252 16.99 26.15 -9.36
C ARG A 252 15.86 26.77 -8.54
N THR A 253 15.06 25.94 -7.89
CA THR A 253 13.91 26.40 -7.11
C THR A 253 14.25 26.73 -5.66
N GLY A 254 15.31 26.13 -5.12
CA GLY A 254 15.67 26.20 -3.71
C GLY A 254 14.67 25.50 -2.78
N LYS A 255 13.73 24.72 -3.33
CA LYS A 255 12.67 24.03 -2.59
C LYS A 255 12.70 22.52 -2.83
N ARG A 256 12.29 21.76 -1.83
CA ARG A 256 12.14 20.31 -1.94
C ARG A 256 10.88 19.96 -2.72
N MET A 257 10.85 18.77 -3.30
CA MET A 257 9.73 18.33 -4.16
C MET A 257 8.38 18.35 -3.43
N HIS A 258 8.33 17.91 -2.17
CA HIS A 258 7.11 17.92 -1.37
C HIS A 258 6.55 19.32 -1.08
N GLU A 259 7.37 20.37 -1.22
CA GLU A 259 6.95 21.76 -1.03
C GLU A 259 6.36 22.37 -2.30
N MET A 260 6.64 21.77 -3.46
CA MET A 260 6.26 22.31 -4.77
C MET A 260 5.04 21.58 -5.34
N PHE A 261 4.98 20.26 -5.20
CA PHE A 261 3.96 19.42 -5.80
C PHE A 261 2.86 19.05 -4.81
N ASP A 262 1.62 19.00 -5.29
CA ASP A 262 0.45 18.57 -4.50
C ASP A 262 0.19 17.07 -4.64
N LEU A 263 0.55 16.50 -5.80
CA LEU A 263 0.48 15.08 -6.12
C LEU A 263 1.82 14.60 -6.70
N ILE A 264 2.34 13.51 -6.16
CA ILE A 264 3.52 12.82 -6.69
C ILE A 264 3.14 11.38 -7.04
N CYS A 265 3.35 10.99 -8.29
CA CYS A 265 3.05 9.65 -8.78
C CYS A 265 4.30 8.98 -9.32
N GLY A 266 4.45 7.68 -9.07
CA GLY A 266 5.62 6.93 -9.53
C GLY A 266 5.32 5.48 -9.90
N THR A 267 6.10 4.96 -10.85
CA THR A 267 6.10 3.54 -11.24
C THR A 267 7.48 2.93 -11.03
N SER A 268 7.58 1.72 -10.48
CA SER A 268 8.85 1.01 -10.26
C SER A 268 9.85 1.86 -9.47
N THR A 269 11.08 2.05 -9.98
CA THR A 269 12.04 3.02 -9.45
C THR A 269 11.42 4.40 -9.15
N GLY A 270 10.57 4.92 -10.04
CA GLY A 270 9.84 6.17 -9.82
C GLY A 270 8.93 6.12 -8.59
N GLY A 271 8.43 4.93 -8.23
CA GLY A 271 7.67 4.71 -7.00
C GLY A 271 8.52 4.76 -5.72
N ILE A 272 9.76 4.26 -5.78
CA ILE A 272 10.76 4.48 -4.70
C ILE A 272 10.97 5.99 -4.52
N PHE A 273 11.17 6.71 -5.62
CA PHE A 273 11.43 8.15 -5.61
C PHE A 273 10.22 8.96 -5.10
N ALA A 274 9.01 8.63 -5.55
CA ALA A 274 7.78 9.26 -5.09
C ALA A 274 7.61 9.11 -3.57
N SER A 275 7.92 7.92 -3.05
CA SER A 275 7.86 7.63 -1.61
C SER A 275 8.94 8.39 -0.83
N ALA A 276 10.18 8.41 -1.31
CA ALA A 276 11.29 9.10 -0.66
C ALA A 276 11.10 10.63 -0.63
N LEU A 277 10.73 11.21 -1.77
CA LEU A 277 10.59 12.66 -1.95
C LEU A 277 9.29 13.20 -1.35
N GLY A 278 8.18 12.45 -1.51
CA GLY A 278 6.85 12.87 -1.09
C GLY A 278 6.51 12.49 0.33
N ILE A 279 6.70 11.22 0.70
CA ILE A 279 6.31 10.71 2.04
C ILE A 279 7.41 10.97 3.07
N LYS A 280 8.65 10.59 2.75
CA LYS A 280 9.79 10.77 3.66
C LYS A 280 10.44 12.16 3.55
N SER A 281 9.94 13.03 2.66
CA SER A 281 10.36 14.43 2.52
C SER A 281 11.88 14.64 2.34
N MET A 282 12.55 13.64 1.74
CA MET A 282 14.00 13.63 1.50
C MET A 282 14.39 14.67 0.44
N SER A 283 15.63 15.15 0.50
CA SER A 283 16.21 15.94 -0.60
C SER A 283 16.61 15.03 -1.77
N ALA A 284 16.74 15.62 -2.97
CA ALA A 284 17.23 14.89 -4.14
C ALA A 284 18.66 14.30 -3.93
N ASP A 285 19.50 14.96 -3.10
CA ASP A 285 20.85 14.48 -2.79
C ASP A 285 20.83 13.27 -1.85
N GLN A 286 19.95 13.28 -0.83
CA GLN A 286 19.73 12.12 0.04
C GLN A 286 19.18 10.93 -0.75
N LEU A 287 18.30 11.21 -1.71
CA LEU A 287 17.76 10.19 -2.60
C LEU A 287 18.88 9.52 -3.42
N GLU A 288 19.83 10.29 -3.95
CA GLU A 288 20.96 9.77 -4.71
C GLU A 288 21.80 8.79 -3.89
N GLU A 289 22.15 9.16 -2.65
CA GLU A 289 22.96 8.34 -1.76
C GLU A 289 22.28 7.00 -1.46
N ILE A 290 21.00 7.05 -1.07
CA ILE A 290 20.20 5.86 -0.78
C ILE A 290 20.06 5.00 -2.04
N TYR A 291 19.83 5.62 -3.20
CA TYR A 291 19.61 4.90 -4.44
C TYR A 291 20.87 4.18 -4.94
N ARG A 292 22.04 4.82 -4.84
CA ARG A 292 23.33 4.17 -5.14
C ARG A 292 23.62 3.02 -4.18
N ASN A 293 23.27 3.16 -2.90
CA ASN A 293 23.41 2.10 -1.91
C ASN A 293 22.45 0.93 -2.19
N LEU A 294 21.19 1.23 -2.55
CA LEU A 294 20.21 0.22 -2.95
C LEU A 294 20.67 -0.55 -4.17
N GLY A 295 21.17 0.13 -5.21
CA GLY A 295 21.73 -0.50 -6.40
C GLY A 295 22.86 -1.47 -6.06
N LYS A 296 23.78 -1.06 -5.19
CA LYS A 296 24.85 -1.95 -4.70
C LYS A 296 24.29 -3.15 -3.94
N VAL A 297 23.37 -2.98 -2.99
CA VAL A 297 22.94 -4.10 -2.14
C VAL A 297 22.02 -5.08 -2.86
N VAL A 298 21.14 -4.58 -3.73
CA VAL A 298 20.12 -5.37 -4.44
C VAL A 298 20.73 -6.08 -5.65
N PHE A 299 21.63 -5.41 -6.39
CA PHE A 299 22.14 -5.91 -7.67
C PHE A 299 23.61 -6.37 -7.65
N SER A 300 24.36 -6.21 -6.54
CA SER A 300 25.72 -6.78 -6.46
C SER A 300 25.73 -8.30 -6.28
N GLU A 301 26.71 -8.94 -6.90
CA GLU A 301 26.98 -10.37 -6.73
C GLU A 301 27.32 -10.72 -5.28
N PRO A 302 26.90 -11.89 -4.75
CA PRO A 302 27.39 -12.38 -3.48
C PRO A 302 28.90 -12.67 -3.58
N VAL A 303 29.72 -11.88 -2.87
CA VAL A 303 31.17 -12.09 -2.77
C VAL A 303 31.47 -13.48 -2.19
N PRO A 304 32.30 -14.32 -2.85
CA PRO A 304 32.65 -15.62 -2.31
C PRO A 304 33.53 -15.45 -1.06
N LYS A 305 33.08 -15.96 0.10
CA LYS A 305 33.92 -16.07 1.30
C LYS A 305 35.04 -17.08 1.03
N ASN A 306 36.28 -16.60 1.04
CA ASN A 306 37.50 -17.41 0.93
C ASN A 306 37.68 -18.30 2.17
N ASN A 307 37.27 -19.56 2.09
CA ASN A 307 37.75 -20.60 3.00
C ASN A 307 38.83 -21.43 2.30
N LYS A 308 40.06 -21.34 2.83
CA LYS A 308 41.22 -22.14 2.42
C LYS A 308 40.95 -23.62 2.74
N GLY A 309 40.90 -24.45 1.72
CA GLY A 309 40.76 -25.91 1.83
C GLY A 309 40.08 -26.51 0.60
N ALA A 310 40.82 -26.69 -0.50
CA ALA A 310 40.25 -27.14 -1.77
C ALA A 310 40.16 -28.68 -1.85
N SER A 311 38.94 -29.20 -1.94
CA SER A 311 38.65 -30.58 -2.37
C SER A 311 37.94 -30.55 -3.74
N TRP A 312 38.02 -31.65 -4.49
CA TRP A 312 37.46 -31.84 -5.85
C TRP A 312 35.99 -31.39 -6.01
N ARG A 313 35.21 -31.40 -4.92
CA ARG A 313 33.88 -30.78 -4.83
C ARG A 313 33.86 -29.31 -5.24
N ASN A 314 34.91 -28.53 -4.96
CA ASN A 314 35.01 -27.11 -5.31
C ASN A 314 35.27 -26.86 -6.81
N LYS A 315 35.68 -27.87 -7.59
CA LYS A 315 35.71 -27.76 -9.07
C LYS A 315 34.33 -28.04 -9.67
N PHE A 316 33.61 -29.02 -9.11
CA PHE A 316 32.22 -29.29 -9.48
C PHE A 316 31.29 -28.14 -9.07
N ASP A 317 31.43 -27.61 -7.85
CA ASP A 317 30.75 -26.40 -7.36
C ASP A 317 31.12 -25.16 -8.16
N ARG A 318 32.32 -25.09 -8.77
CA ARG A 318 32.69 -23.96 -9.65
C ARG A 318 32.01 -24.05 -11.00
N LEU A 319 31.84 -25.25 -11.57
CA LEU A 319 30.98 -25.44 -12.74
C LEU A 319 29.50 -25.17 -12.40
N TYR A 320 29.06 -25.53 -11.19
CA TYR A 320 27.68 -25.30 -10.72
C TYR A 320 27.41 -23.82 -10.38
N ARG A 321 28.39 -23.09 -9.82
CA ARG A 321 28.30 -21.66 -9.47
C ARG A 321 28.61 -20.71 -10.62
N SER A 322 29.42 -21.10 -11.60
CA SER A 322 29.68 -20.29 -12.81
C SER A 322 28.44 -20.16 -13.71
N SER A 323 27.36 -20.90 -13.42
CA SER A 323 26.09 -20.87 -14.15
C SER A 323 24.92 -20.38 -13.27
N SER A 324 25.22 -19.65 -12.20
CA SER A 324 24.25 -19.36 -11.12
C SER A 324 23.19 -18.29 -11.45
N GLN A 325 23.40 -17.41 -12.43
CA GLN A 325 22.35 -16.52 -12.93
C GLN A 325 21.37 -17.28 -13.85
N ASN A 326 21.88 -18.09 -14.78
CA ASN A 326 21.04 -18.91 -15.65
C ASN A 326 20.29 -20.01 -14.88
N PHE A 327 20.88 -20.61 -13.84
CA PHE A 327 20.22 -21.64 -13.05
C PHE A 327 19.12 -21.09 -12.13
N ARG A 328 19.23 -19.87 -11.57
CA ARG A 328 18.12 -19.25 -10.80
C ARG A 328 16.95 -18.85 -11.68
N VAL A 329 17.20 -18.30 -12.87
CA VAL A 329 16.14 -18.04 -13.85
C VAL A 329 15.46 -19.35 -14.27
N VAL A 330 16.22 -20.43 -14.44
CA VAL A 330 15.68 -21.75 -14.83
C VAL A 330 15.02 -22.51 -13.67
N ALA A 331 15.42 -22.30 -12.41
CA ALA A 331 14.90 -23.04 -11.23
C ALA A 331 13.92 -22.26 -10.35
N LYS A 332 13.98 -20.93 -10.34
CA LYS A 332 13.16 -20.03 -9.50
C LYS A 332 12.44 -18.93 -10.29
N GLY A 333 12.79 -18.67 -11.55
CA GLY A 333 12.09 -17.72 -12.42
C GLY A 333 12.55 -16.25 -12.34
N SER A 334 13.45 -15.88 -11.41
CA SER A 334 13.94 -14.51 -11.23
C SER A 334 15.46 -14.40 -11.04
N LYS A 335 16.01 -13.24 -11.45
CA LYS A 335 17.45 -12.93 -11.40
C LYS A 335 17.93 -12.56 -9.99
N HIS A 336 17.14 -11.81 -9.22
CA HIS A 336 17.52 -11.25 -7.93
C HIS A 336 16.72 -11.81 -6.74
N ASP A 337 17.26 -11.68 -5.54
CA ASP A 337 16.60 -12.09 -4.29
C ASP A 337 15.74 -10.96 -3.73
N ALA A 338 14.42 -11.16 -3.78
CA ALA A 338 13.44 -10.20 -3.27
C ALA A 338 13.60 -9.88 -1.77
N GLU A 339 14.06 -10.84 -0.97
CA GLU A 339 14.16 -10.67 0.49
C GLU A 339 15.11 -9.53 0.88
N LYS A 340 16.19 -9.33 0.10
CA LYS A 340 17.14 -8.24 0.37
C LYS A 340 16.52 -6.87 0.14
N LEU A 341 15.80 -6.73 -0.97
CA LEU A 341 15.07 -5.51 -1.29
C LEU A 341 13.98 -5.26 -0.23
N GLU A 342 13.24 -6.29 0.17
CA GLU A 342 12.20 -6.17 1.19
C GLU A 342 12.73 -5.70 2.54
N ARG A 343 13.84 -6.28 3.02
CA ARG A 343 14.47 -5.83 4.28
C ARG A 343 14.92 -4.38 4.22
N LEU A 344 15.57 -3.97 3.11
CA LEU A 344 15.96 -2.57 2.92
C LEU A 344 14.75 -1.64 2.87
N LEU A 345 13.69 -2.03 2.15
CA LEU A 345 12.48 -1.23 2.09
C LEU A 345 11.78 -1.14 3.44
N GLN A 346 11.78 -2.22 4.24
CA GLN A 346 11.28 -2.22 5.61
C GLN A 346 12.07 -1.23 6.47
N ASP A 347 13.41 -1.30 6.44
CA ASP A 347 14.27 -0.40 7.21
C ASP A 347 14.10 1.08 6.77
N MET A 348 14.00 1.34 5.47
CA MET A 348 13.81 2.68 4.92
C MET A 348 12.41 3.25 5.18
N CYS A 349 11.39 2.39 5.15
CA CYS A 349 9.99 2.81 5.30
C CYS A 349 9.56 2.85 6.76
N ALA A 350 10.25 2.16 7.67
CA ALA A 350 9.96 2.13 9.09
C ALA A 350 9.75 3.56 9.60
N ASP A 351 8.61 3.75 10.27
CA ASP A 351 8.31 4.94 11.02
C ASP A 351 8.58 4.72 12.51
N GLU A 352 9.11 5.73 13.20
CA GLU A 352 9.40 5.62 14.64
C GLU A 352 8.13 5.34 15.46
N ASP A 353 6.97 5.78 14.97
CA ASP A 353 5.68 5.54 15.60
C ASP A 353 5.04 4.19 15.23
N GLY A 354 5.63 3.42 14.31
CA GLY A 354 5.06 2.19 13.76
C GLY A 354 3.92 2.42 12.75
N ASP A 355 3.74 3.65 12.29
CA ASP A 355 2.71 4.08 11.33
C ASP A 355 3.17 3.84 9.87
N ASP A 356 3.30 2.57 9.52
CA ASP A 356 3.86 2.16 8.22
C ASP A 356 2.79 2.07 7.11
N LEU A 357 1.51 2.23 7.44
CA LEU A 357 0.43 2.19 6.43
C LEU A 357 0.44 3.45 5.57
N LEU A 358 0.16 3.27 4.28
CA LEU A 358 0.06 4.39 3.34
C LEU A 358 -0.90 5.48 3.82
N ILE A 359 -2.11 5.13 4.27
CA ILE A 359 -3.09 6.11 4.72
C ILE A 359 -2.68 6.86 5.99
N GLU A 360 -1.79 6.30 6.82
CA GLU A 360 -1.29 6.95 8.03
C GLU A 360 -0.30 8.07 7.68
N THR A 361 0.42 7.94 6.57
CA THR A 361 1.27 9.03 6.08
C THR A 361 0.46 10.28 5.69
N ALA A 362 -0.85 10.14 5.40
CA ALA A 362 -1.74 11.25 5.06
C ALA A 362 -1.94 12.27 6.19
N VAL A 363 -1.71 11.87 7.45
CA VAL A 363 -1.83 12.76 8.61
C VAL A 363 -0.62 13.68 8.75
N LYS A 364 0.44 13.42 7.99
CA LYS A 364 1.61 14.29 7.90
C LYS A 364 1.31 15.41 6.90
N ASN A 365 1.90 16.58 7.10
CA ASN A 365 1.77 17.71 6.18
C ASN A 365 2.64 17.49 4.93
N ILE A 366 2.28 16.49 4.13
CA ILE A 366 2.98 16.02 2.93
C ILE A 366 2.03 16.01 1.71
N PRO A 367 2.56 15.97 0.48
CA PRO A 367 1.75 15.81 -0.71
C PRO A 367 0.98 14.49 -0.73
N LYS A 368 -0.01 14.43 -1.61
CA LYS A 368 -0.64 13.18 -1.99
C LYS A 368 0.35 12.36 -2.82
N VAL A 369 0.47 11.08 -2.53
CA VAL A 369 1.41 10.17 -3.19
C VAL A 369 0.68 8.92 -3.63
N CYS A 370 0.93 8.51 -4.88
CA CYS A 370 0.44 7.25 -5.41
C CYS A 370 1.50 6.51 -6.22
N LEU A 371 1.43 5.17 -6.17
CA LEU A 371 2.36 4.26 -6.81
C LEU A 371 1.56 3.32 -7.71
N VAL A 372 2.06 3.06 -8.92
CA VAL A 372 1.38 2.19 -9.89
C VAL A 372 2.03 0.82 -9.92
N SER A 373 1.19 -0.22 -9.92
CA SER A 373 1.60 -1.62 -10.07
C SER A 373 0.61 -2.34 -10.99
N THR A 374 0.96 -3.54 -11.45
CA THR A 374 0.10 -4.37 -12.30
C THR A 374 -0.51 -5.49 -11.46
N LEU A 375 -1.82 -5.48 -11.24
CA LEU A 375 -2.54 -6.57 -10.60
C LEU A 375 -2.65 -7.75 -11.58
N ALA A 376 -1.83 -8.77 -11.35
CA ALA A 376 -1.66 -9.92 -12.23
C ALA A 376 -2.59 -11.10 -11.88
N SER A 377 -3.15 -11.11 -10.67
CA SER A 377 -4.10 -12.14 -10.22
C SER A 377 -5.52 -11.99 -10.79
N VAL A 378 -5.77 -11.00 -11.65
CA VAL A 378 -7.06 -10.80 -12.33
C VAL A 378 -6.86 -10.88 -13.85
N THR A 379 -7.89 -11.33 -14.57
CA THR A 379 -7.87 -11.42 -16.04
C THR A 379 -9.03 -10.61 -16.64
N PRO A 380 -8.76 -9.64 -17.55
CA PRO A 380 -7.44 -9.15 -17.95
C PRO A 380 -6.72 -8.41 -16.81
N ALA A 381 -5.39 -8.42 -16.82
CA ALA A 381 -4.58 -7.70 -15.82
C ALA A 381 -4.98 -6.22 -15.76
N GLN A 382 -4.99 -5.66 -14.55
CA GLN A 382 -5.47 -4.29 -14.30
C GLN A 382 -4.37 -3.45 -13.64
N PRO A 383 -4.30 -2.13 -13.89
CA PRO A 383 -3.47 -1.24 -13.10
C PRO A 383 -4.01 -1.17 -11.67
N PHE A 384 -3.12 -1.18 -10.70
CA PHE A 384 -3.41 -1.05 -9.28
C PHE A 384 -2.73 0.18 -8.70
N ILE A 385 -3.50 1.05 -8.06
CA ILE A 385 -3.01 2.30 -7.47
C ILE A 385 -2.86 2.13 -5.96
N PHE A 386 -1.63 2.05 -5.48
CA PHE A 386 -1.33 2.21 -4.06
C PHE A 386 -1.28 3.70 -3.73
N ARG A 387 -1.92 4.15 -2.66
CA ARG A 387 -2.10 5.59 -2.40
C ARG A 387 -2.12 5.93 -0.92
N ASN A 388 -1.56 7.09 -0.57
CA ASN A 388 -1.63 7.63 0.80
C ASN A 388 -2.91 8.44 1.09
N TYR A 389 -3.97 8.25 0.32
CA TYR A 389 -5.21 8.98 0.47
C TYR A 389 -6.39 8.08 0.13
N GLN A 390 -7.55 8.42 0.70
CA GLN A 390 -8.82 7.91 0.23
C GLN A 390 -9.51 8.96 -0.65
N TYR A 391 -10.28 8.52 -1.64
CA TYR A 391 -11.01 9.44 -2.51
C TYR A 391 -12.11 10.17 -1.75
N PRO A 392 -12.46 11.41 -2.16
CA PRO A 392 -13.65 12.10 -1.67
C PRO A 392 -14.92 11.26 -1.87
N VAL A 393 -15.91 11.50 -1.02
CA VAL A 393 -17.16 10.75 -1.08
C VAL A 393 -17.94 11.02 -2.35
N GLY A 394 -18.58 9.96 -2.86
CA GLY A 394 -19.27 9.96 -4.15
C GLY A 394 -18.38 9.59 -5.33
N THR A 395 -17.06 9.47 -5.12
CA THR A 395 -16.15 9.00 -6.17
C THR A 395 -16.49 7.56 -6.56
N PRO A 396 -16.77 7.26 -7.85
CA PRO A 396 -17.07 5.90 -8.27
C PRO A 396 -15.81 5.05 -8.24
N GLU A 397 -15.66 4.16 -7.26
CA GLU A 397 -14.57 3.18 -7.18
C GLU A 397 -14.95 1.87 -7.89
N ALA A 398 -14.05 1.33 -8.70
CA ALA A 398 -14.23 -0.01 -9.29
C ALA A 398 -13.94 -1.08 -8.23
N PRO A 399 -14.82 -2.09 -8.05
CA PRO A 399 -14.52 -3.21 -7.17
C PRO A 399 -13.37 -4.04 -7.75
N VAL A 400 -12.51 -4.59 -6.87
CA VAL A 400 -11.60 -5.66 -7.28
C VAL A 400 -12.47 -6.89 -7.55
N ALA A 401 -12.41 -7.46 -8.76
CA ALA A 401 -13.13 -8.68 -9.07
C ALA A 401 -12.50 -9.84 -8.26
N THR A 402 -13.14 -10.24 -7.16
CA THR A 402 -12.78 -11.45 -6.44
C THR A 402 -13.34 -12.66 -7.20
N SER A 403 -12.47 -13.61 -7.53
CA SER A 403 -12.87 -14.90 -8.07
C SER A 403 -13.64 -15.69 -7.01
N GLU A 404 -14.88 -16.07 -7.36
CA GLU A 404 -15.72 -17.12 -6.76
C GLU A 404 -16.38 -16.85 -5.39
N SER A 405 -17.64 -16.38 -5.45
CA SER A 405 -18.69 -16.97 -4.61
C SER A 405 -19.45 -18.00 -5.44
N SER A 406 -19.01 -19.26 -5.36
CA SER A 406 -19.77 -20.40 -5.86
C SER A 406 -20.88 -20.74 -4.87
N GLY A 407 -22.13 -20.33 -5.17
CA GLY A 407 -23.29 -20.69 -4.33
C GLY A 407 -24.60 -19.96 -4.60
N THR A 408 -25.24 -20.27 -5.73
CA THR A 408 -26.69 -20.18 -5.99
C THR A 408 -27.35 -18.80 -5.90
N THR A 409 -27.28 -18.02 -6.98
CA THR A 409 -28.37 -17.09 -7.34
C THR A 409 -29.19 -17.68 -8.49
N MET A 410 -30.49 -17.81 -8.23
CA MET A 410 -31.51 -18.22 -9.19
C MET A 410 -31.50 -17.28 -10.42
N PRO A 411 -31.72 -17.80 -11.64
CA PRO A 411 -31.76 -16.97 -12.84
C PRO A 411 -33.10 -16.23 -12.90
N GLY A 412 -33.11 -14.96 -12.50
CA GLY A 412 -34.29 -14.13 -12.64
C GLY A 412 -34.20 -12.80 -11.91
N SER A 413 -33.57 -11.81 -12.55
CA SER A 413 -34.13 -10.46 -12.70
C SER A 413 -33.10 -9.51 -13.31
N ALA A 414 -33.31 -9.25 -14.60
CA ALA A 414 -33.02 -8.00 -15.31
C ALA A 414 -31.61 -7.41 -15.20
N ALA A 415 -30.77 -7.82 -16.16
CA ALA A 415 -29.87 -6.88 -16.83
C ALA A 415 -30.66 -5.60 -17.18
N THR A 416 -30.39 -4.51 -16.48
CA THR A 416 -30.97 -3.20 -16.80
C THR A 416 -29.87 -2.14 -16.89
N SER A 417 -29.68 -1.68 -18.13
CA SER A 417 -28.86 -0.55 -18.59
C SER A 417 -27.33 -0.71 -18.54
N THR A 418 -26.78 -1.27 -19.61
CA THR A 418 -25.49 -0.83 -20.17
C THR A 418 -25.59 0.66 -20.51
N GLN A 419 -25.30 1.54 -19.54
CA GLN A 419 -25.11 2.95 -19.83
C GLN A 419 -23.87 3.10 -20.74
N VAL A 420 -24.12 3.43 -21.99
CA VAL A 420 -23.12 3.93 -22.94
C VAL A 420 -22.69 5.32 -22.46
N GLY A 421 -21.62 5.37 -21.66
CA GLY A 421 -21.00 6.58 -21.16
C GLY A 421 -19.69 6.24 -20.48
N CYS A 422 -18.63 7.01 -20.75
CA CYS A 422 -17.33 6.82 -20.10
C CYS A 422 -17.50 7.09 -18.60
N LYS A 423 -17.71 6.04 -17.80
CA LYS A 423 -17.77 6.19 -16.35
C LYS A 423 -16.40 6.69 -15.90
N ARG A 424 -16.39 7.90 -15.35
CA ARG A 424 -15.25 8.46 -14.63
C ARG A 424 -15.04 7.69 -13.32
N SER A 425 -14.78 6.39 -13.38
CA SER A 425 -14.41 5.60 -12.21
C SER A 425 -12.93 5.72 -11.87
N ALA A 426 -12.60 5.58 -10.60
CA ALA A 426 -11.24 5.38 -10.14
C ALA A 426 -10.70 4.04 -10.66
N PHE A 427 -9.39 3.98 -10.85
CA PHE A 427 -8.70 2.71 -11.04
C PHE A 427 -8.79 1.87 -9.77
N VAL A 428 -8.60 0.56 -9.93
CA VAL A 428 -8.50 -0.35 -8.78
C VAL A 428 -7.31 0.06 -7.93
N GLY A 429 -7.45 0.07 -6.61
CA GLY A 429 -6.38 0.54 -5.73
C GLY A 429 -6.72 0.46 -4.25
N SER A 430 -5.75 0.79 -3.39
CA SER A 430 -5.91 0.69 -1.94
C SER A 430 -4.97 1.63 -1.19
N CYS A 431 -5.41 2.06 -0.01
CA CYS A 431 -4.62 2.82 0.96
C CYS A 431 -4.30 2.01 2.24
N LYS A 432 -4.66 0.71 2.28
CA LYS A 432 -4.52 -0.21 3.43
C LYS A 432 -3.18 -0.97 3.46
N HIS A 433 -2.31 -0.76 2.46
CA HIS A 433 -1.02 -1.46 2.38
C HIS A 433 0.07 -0.69 3.13
N LEU A 434 1.07 -1.42 3.61
CA LEU A 434 2.30 -0.82 4.13
C LEU A 434 3.07 -0.14 2.99
N LEU A 435 3.79 0.94 3.30
CA LEU A 435 4.55 1.68 2.30
C LEU A 435 5.57 0.78 1.57
N TRP A 436 6.32 -0.04 2.32
CA TRP A 436 7.32 -0.94 1.73
C TRP A 436 6.68 -1.98 0.80
N GLN A 437 5.48 -2.47 1.11
CA GLN A 437 4.75 -3.44 0.28
C GLN A 437 4.35 -2.80 -1.06
N ALA A 438 3.85 -1.57 -1.01
CA ALA A 438 3.45 -0.84 -2.21
C ALA A 438 4.64 -0.56 -3.13
N ILE A 439 5.80 -0.20 -2.56
CA ILE A 439 7.05 -0.03 -3.32
C ILE A 439 7.50 -1.37 -3.91
N ARG A 440 7.53 -2.45 -3.10
CA ARG A 440 7.94 -3.79 -3.53
C ARG A 440 7.07 -4.34 -4.67
N ALA A 441 5.76 -4.09 -4.62
CA ALA A 441 4.80 -4.46 -5.66
C ALA A 441 5.03 -3.64 -6.95
N SER A 442 5.24 -2.33 -6.83
CA SER A 442 5.51 -1.45 -7.97
C SER A 442 6.81 -1.79 -8.69
N CYS A 443 7.83 -2.30 -7.99
CA CYS A 443 9.15 -2.66 -8.53
C CYS A 443 9.31 -4.13 -8.94
N ALA A 444 8.25 -4.95 -8.91
CA ALA A 444 8.32 -6.40 -9.15
C ALA A 444 8.50 -6.75 -10.64
N ALA A 445 9.61 -6.31 -11.24
CA ALA A 445 9.87 -6.42 -12.67
C ALA A 445 10.05 -7.89 -13.06
N PRO A 446 9.21 -8.42 -13.98
CA PRO A 446 9.37 -9.79 -14.47
C PRO A 446 10.80 -10.03 -14.94
N TYR A 447 11.29 -11.27 -14.78
CA TYR A 447 12.69 -11.67 -14.99
C TYR A 447 13.69 -11.16 -13.94
N TYR A 448 13.55 -9.93 -13.43
CA TYR A 448 14.49 -9.36 -12.45
C TYR A 448 14.13 -9.73 -11.01
N LEU A 449 12.86 -9.59 -10.62
CA LEU A 449 12.35 -9.82 -9.27
C LEU A 449 11.12 -10.74 -9.31
N ASP A 450 10.93 -11.52 -8.25
CA ASP A 450 9.70 -12.30 -8.06
C ASP A 450 8.49 -11.36 -7.92
N ASP A 451 7.30 -11.86 -8.23
CA ASP A 451 6.05 -11.15 -7.97
C ASP A 451 5.90 -10.83 -6.47
N PHE A 452 5.08 -9.84 -6.17
CA PHE A 452 4.69 -9.54 -4.79
C PHE A 452 3.29 -10.10 -4.53
N SER A 453 3.10 -10.80 -3.41
CA SER A 453 1.84 -11.42 -3.02
C SER A 453 1.55 -11.13 -1.56
N ASP A 454 0.31 -10.73 -1.26
CA ASP A 454 -0.19 -10.60 0.11
C ASP A 454 -0.96 -11.84 0.59
N GLY A 455 -1.03 -12.87 -0.25
CA GLY A 455 -1.74 -14.13 0.00
C GLY A 455 -3.09 -14.21 -0.74
N ILE A 456 -3.67 -13.05 -1.10
CA ILE A 456 -4.94 -12.95 -1.82
C ILE A 456 -4.68 -12.51 -3.27
N TYR A 457 -3.89 -11.46 -3.43
CA TYR A 457 -3.61 -10.84 -4.72
C TYR A 457 -2.13 -10.96 -5.07
N ARG A 458 -1.85 -10.91 -6.38
CA ARG A 458 -0.48 -10.90 -6.92
C ARG A 458 -0.25 -9.69 -7.79
N TRP A 459 0.87 -9.04 -7.55
CA TRP A 459 1.30 -7.83 -8.23
C TRP A 459 2.63 -8.02 -8.94
N LEU A 460 2.71 -7.43 -10.13
CA LEU A 460 3.92 -7.25 -10.93
C LEU A 460 4.25 -5.76 -11.05
N ASP A 461 5.42 -5.46 -11.62
CA ASP A 461 5.85 -4.10 -11.87
C ASP A 461 4.78 -3.29 -12.64
N GLY A 462 4.59 -2.04 -12.22
CA GLY A 462 3.67 -1.13 -12.88
C GLY A 462 4.09 -0.79 -14.31
N ALA A 463 5.36 -0.98 -14.67
CA ALA A 463 5.89 -0.70 -16.00
C ALA A 463 5.19 -1.50 -17.10
N LEU A 464 4.64 -2.68 -16.79
CA LEU A 464 3.90 -3.50 -17.75
C LEU A 464 2.64 -2.83 -18.31
N LEU A 465 2.00 -1.94 -17.53
CA LEU A 465 0.79 -1.23 -17.92
C LEU A 465 0.95 0.29 -17.95
N ALA A 466 1.91 0.83 -17.19
CA ALA A 466 1.97 2.23 -16.81
C ALA A 466 3.40 2.69 -16.49
N ASN A 467 4.39 2.39 -17.34
CA ASN A 467 5.78 2.80 -17.08
C ASN A 467 5.94 4.32 -16.96
N ASN A 468 5.20 5.08 -17.77
CA ASN A 468 4.99 6.52 -17.58
C ASN A 468 3.61 6.74 -16.91
N PRO A 469 3.56 7.04 -15.60
CA PRO A 469 2.30 7.12 -14.88
C PRO A 469 1.56 8.45 -15.05
N THR A 470 1.96 9.32 -15.97
CA THR A 470 1.43 10.68 -16.08
C THR A 470 -0.09 10.71 -16.35
N ILE A 471 -0.61 9.77 -17.15
CA ILE A 471 -2.06 9.67 -17.39
C ILE A 471 -2.80 9.27 -16.10
N PHE A 472 -2.21 8.37 -15.31
CA PHE A 472 -2.77 7.95 -14.03
C PHE A 472 -2.74 9.09 -13.02
N SER A 473 -1.67 9.89 -12.96
CA SER A 473 -1.59 11.02 -12.05
C SER A 473 -2.58 12.13 -12.40
N ILE A 474 -2.81 12.43 -13.68
CA ILE A 474 -3.88 13.34 -14.13
C ILE A 474 -5.24 12.82 -13.65
N ARG A 475 -5.48 11.52 -13.82
CA ARG A 475 -6.73 10.90 -13.42
C ARG A 475 -6.96 10.98 -11.91
N GLU A 476 -5.93 10.67 -11.13
CA GLU A 476 -5.97 10.74 -9.67
C GLU A 476 -6.19 12.17 -9.17
N ALA A 477 -5.54 13.17 -9.79
CA ALA A 477 -5.76 14.57 -9.46
C ALA A 477 -7.22 15.01 -9.70
N GLN A 478 -7.82 14.60 -10.82
CA GLN A 478 -9.23 14.88 -11.13
C GLN A 478 -10.20 14.24 -10.12
N LEU A 479 -9.85 13.09 -9.55
CA LEU A 479 -10.66 12.39 -8.55
C LEU A 479 -10.51 13.00 -7.16
N LEU A 480 -9.30 13.43 -6.81
CA LEU A 480 -9.00 14.06 -5.52
C LEU A 480 -9.53 15.49 -5.42
N TRP A 481 -9.43 16.25 -6.50
CA TRP A 481 -9.80 17.66 -6.56
C TRP A 481 -10.73 17.93 -7.75
N PRO A 482 -11.99 17.44 -7.72
CA PRO A 482 -12.92 17.57 -8.85
C PRO A 482 -13.23 19.02 -9.23
N ASP A 483 -13.15 19.94 -8.27
CA ASP A 483 -13.44 21.36 -8.46
C ASP A 483 -12.18 22.22 -8.71
N THR A 484 -11.00 21.59 -8.81
CA THR A 484 -9.73 22.31 -9.01
C THR A 484 -9.07 21.86 -10.31
N LYS A 485 -8.67 22.82 -11.15
CA LYS A 485 -7.94 22.52 -12.39
C LYS A 485 -6.50 22.08 -12.11
N ILE A 486 -5.92 21.34 -13.05
CA ILE A 486 -4.49 21.04 -13.07
C ILE A 486 -3.78 22.24 -13.70
N ASP A 487 -2.68 22.66 -13.10
CA ASP A 487 -1.96 23.87 -13.46
C ASP A 487 -0.63 23.56 -14.13
N CYS A 488 0.12 22.63 -13.55
CA CYS A 488 1.44 22.21 -14.01
C CYS A 488 1.63 20.71 -13.81
N ILE A 489 2.21 20.06 -14.81
CA ILE A 489 2.59 18.64 -14.77
C ILE A 489 4.06 18.56 -15.17
N VAL A 490 4.89 18.03 -14.28
CA VAL A 490 6.29 17.72 -14.55
C VAL A 490 6.42 16.20 -14.59
N SER A 491 6.72 15.66 -15.78
CA SER A 491 6.95 14.24 -16.01
C SER A 491 8.43 13.99 -16.28
N ILE A 492 9.04 13.09 -15.51
CA ILE A 492 10.48 12.80 -15.59
C ILE A 492 10.69 11.34 -15.96
N GLY A 493 11.39 11.12 -17.07
CA GLY A 493 11.80 9.82 -17.56
C GLY A 493 13.21 9.44 -17.14
N SER A 494 13.47 8.14 -17.06
CA SER A 494 14.78 7.57 -16.69
C SER A 494 15.80 7.56 -17.84
N GLY A 495 15.50 8.20 -18.97
CA GLY A 495 16.33 8.17 -20.17
C GLY A 495 15.92 7.06 -21.15
N SER A 496 16.12 7.32 -22.45
CA SER A 496 15.69 6.42 -23.52
C SER A 496 16.74 6.33 -24.63
N LEU A 497 16.74 5.19 -25.31
CA LEU A 497 17.60 4.98 -26.47
C LEU A 497 16.97 5.60 -27.72
N PRO A 498 17.77 6.19 -28.62
CA PRO A 498 17.27 6.58 -29.94
C PRO A 498 16.85 5.35 -30.74
N THR A 499 15.83 5.49 -31.58
CA THR A 499 15.34 4.41 -32.44
C THR A 499 16.43 3.96 -33.42
N LYS A 500 16.74 2.66 -33.44
CA LYS A 500 17.71 2.05 -34.37
C LYS A 500 17.09 0.85 -35.10
N ALA A 501 17.55 0.60 -36.32
CA ALA A 501 17.20 -0.62 -37.04
C ALA A 501 17.79 -1.85 -36.34
N ARG A 502 16.97 -2.87 -36.04
CA ARG A 502 17.43 -4.14 -35.48
C ARG A 502 18.24 -4.89 -36.54
N LYS A 503 19.45 -5.34 -36.20
CA LYS A 503 20.32 -6.14 -37.08
C LYS A 503 20.29 -7.61 -36.61
N GLY A 504 19.95 -8.56 -37.49
CA GLY A 504 20.03 -10.01 -37.19
C GLY A 504 18.87 -10.86 -37.72
N GLY A 505 18.99 -12.19 -37.57
CA GLY A 505 17.95 -13.16 -37.87
C GLY A 505 17.01 -13.37 -36.68
N TRP A 506 15.71 -13.37 -36.93
CA TRP A 506 14.65 -13.39 -35.91
C TRP A 506 14.53 -14.75 -35.23
N ARG A 507 14.66 -14.81 -33.90
CA ARG A 507 14.34 -15.98 -33.06
C ARG A 507 13.12 -15.72 -32.18
N TYR A 508 12.48 -16.79 -31.71
CA TYR A 508 11.29 -16.70 -30.86
C TYR A 508 11.55 -15.95 -29.54
N LEU A 509 12.75 -16.06 -28.96
CA LEU A 509 13.14 -15.32 -27.75
C LEU A 509 13.20 -13.80 -27.99
N ASP A 510 13.55 -13.37 -29.21
CA ASP A 510 13.61 -11.94 -29.56
C ASP A 510 12.22 -11.31 -29.58
N ALA A 511 11.18 -12.09 -29.91
CA ALA A 511 9.79 -11.63 -29.89
C ALA A 511 9.30 -11.36 -28.46
N GLY A 512 9.69 -12.19 -27.48
CA GLY A 512 9.37 -11.96 -26.08
C GLY A 512 9.97 -10.66 -25.55
N GLN A 513 11.22 -10.36 -25.92
CA GLN A 513 11.87 -9.11 -25.57
C GLN A 513 11.17 -7.90 -26.20
N VAL A 514 10.77 -7.98 -27.47
CA VAL A 514 9.99 -6.91 -28.14
C VAL A 514 8.68 -6.63 -27.40
N LEU A 515 7.98 -7.67 -26.95
CA LEU A 515 6.72 -7.52 -26.21
C LEU A 515 6.94 -6.78 -24.88
N ILE A 516 7.99 -7.13 -24.14
CA ILE A 516 8.34 -6.43 -22.88
C ILE A 516 8.74 -4.99 -23.15
N GLU A 517 9.60 -4.73 -24.15
CA GLU A 517 10.02 -3.38 -24.54
C GLU A 517 8.82 -2.52 -24.96
N SER A 518 7.87 -3.10 -25.70
CA SER A 518 6.65 -2.41 -26.13
C SER A 518 5.70 -2.12 -24.96
N ALA A 519 5.49 -3.09 -24.07
CA ALA A 519 4.65 -2.92 -22.88
C ALA A 519 5.21 -1.87 -21.92
N CYS A 520 6.54 -1.88 -21.72
CA CYS A 520 7.24 -0.92 -20.87
C CYS A 520 7.57 0.40 -21.59
N SER A 521 7.08 0.63 -22.80
CA SER A 521 7.36 1.87 -23.53
C SER A 521 6.68 3.06 -22.87
N VAL A 522 7.44 4.12 -22.66
CA VAL A 522 6.94 5.41 -22.14
C VAL A 522 6.32 6.28 -23.24
N ASP A 523 6.57 5.94 -24.51
CA ASP A 523 6.21 6.75 -25.67
C ASP A 523 4.70 6.76 -25.92
N HIS A 524 3.99 5.65 -25.66
CA HIS A 524 2.54 5.59 -25.87
C HIS A 524 1.78 6.62 -25.00
N ALA A 525 2.18 6.73 -23.73
CA ALA A 525 1.58 7.71 -22.82
C ALA A 525 1.97 9.14 -23.23
N GLU A 526 3.22 9.36 -23.63
CA GLU A 526 3.70 10.66 -24.10
C GLU A 526 2.99 11.10 -25.39
N GLU A 527 2.80 10.21 -26.35
CA GLU A 527 2.09 10.49 -27.61
C GLU A 527 0.64 10.89 -27.36
N ALA A 528 -0.06 10.16 -26.48
CA ALA A 528 -1.41 10.52 -26.07
C ALA A 528 -1.45 11.91 -25.42
N LEU A 529 -0.51 12.21 -24.52
CA LEU A 529 -0.46 13.51 -23.84
C LEU A 529 -0.12 14.67 -24.78
N ARG A 530 0.86 14.48 -25.69
CA ARG A 530 1.21 15.47 -26.72
C ARG A 530 0.06 15.76 -27.68
N THR A 531 -0.80 14.77 -27.91
CA THR A 531 -1.98 14.92 -28.77
C THR A 531 -3.10 15.64 -28.04
N LEU A 532 -3.33 15.33 -26.76
CA LEU A 532 -4.50 15.79 -26.02
C LEU A 532 -4.30 17.11 -25.27
N LEU A 533 -3.12 17.35 -24.68
CA LEU A 533 -2.87 18.52 -23.84
C LEU A 533 -2.87 19.86 -24.59
N PRO A 534 -2.50 19.97 -25.88
CA PRO A 534 -2.66 21.22 -26.62
C PRO A 534 -4.12 21.72 -26.71
N MET A 535 -5.11 20.84 -26.51
CA MET A 535 -6.52 21.22 -26.41
C MET A 535 -6.88 21.86 -25.04
N HIS A 536 -5.95 21.82 -24.09
CA HIS A 536 -6.06 22.35 -22.73
C HIS A 536 -4.91 23.31 -22.42
N PRO A 537 -4.88 24.51 -23.04
CA PRO A 537 -3.76 25.46 -22.94
C PRO A 537 -3.50 25.95 -21.50
N GLU A 538 -4.46 25.78 -20.60
CA GLU A 538 -4.30 26.05 -19.17
C GLU A 538 -3.30 25.11 -18.46
N ILE A 539 -3.12 23.88 -18.97
CA ILE A 539 -2.24 22.87 -18.38
C ILE A 539 -0.83 23.02 -18.95
N HIS A 540 0.13 23.32 -18.09
CA HIS A 540 1.54 23.41 -18.49
C HIS A 540 2.20 22.05 -18.31
N TYR A 541 2.62 21.42 -19.40
CA TYR A 541 3.25 20.10 -19.38
C TYR A 541 4.73 20.17 -19.72
N PHE A 542 5.56 19.65 -18.81
CA PHE A 542 7.00 19.55 -18.99
C PHE A 542 7.40 18.08 -18.93
N ARG A 543 7.90 17.54 -20.05
CA ARG A 543 8.47 16.20 -20.13
C ARG A 543 9.99 16.29 -20.20
N PHE A 544 10.67 15.84 -19.15
CA PHE A 544 12.12 15.73 -19.09
C PHE A 544 12.53 14.27 -19.23
N ASN A 545 13.10 13.89 -20.38
CA ASN A 545 13.57 12.54 -20.63
C ASN A 545 14.80 12.59 -21.57
N PRO A 546 16.02 12.31 -21.09
CA PRO A 546 17.21 12.30 -21.93
C PRO A 546 17.11 11.20 -23.00
N VAL A 547 17.33 11.56 -24.27
CA VAL A 547 17.43 10.58 -25.37
C VAL A 547 18.86 10.60 -25.89
N ASP A 548 19.62 9.56 -25.57
CA ASP A 548 21.05 9.46 -25.89
C ASP A 548 21.47 7.98 -25.96
N GLU A 549 22.49 7.65 -26.76
CA GLU A 549 23.01 6.29 -26.84
C GLU A 549 23.62 5.82 -25.51
N ARG A 550 24.19 6.76 -24.74
CA ARG A 550 24.76 6.52 -23.40
C ARG A 550 23.72 6.12 -22.36
N CYS A 551 22.43 6.30 -22.64
CA CYS A 551 21.34 5.79 -21.80
C CYS A 551 21.10 4.28 -21.97
N GLY A 552 21.82 3.63 -22.90
CA GLY A 552 21.79 2.19 -23.13
C GLY A 552 22.49 1.40 -22.05
N MET A 553 21.79 1.13 -20.95
CA MET A 553 22.23 0.24 -19.87
C MET A 553 21.13 -0.74 -19.50
N GLU A 554 21.51 -1.84 -18.86
CA GLU A 554 20.58 -2.80 -18.26
C GLU A 554 19.87 -2.19 -17.03
N LEU A 555 18.70 -2.71 -16.67
CA LEU A 555 17.91 -2.20 -15.55
C LEU A 555 18.59 -2.44 -14.19
N ASP A 556 19.44 -3.46 -14.08
CA ASP A 556 20.16 -3.85 -12.86
C ASP A 556 21.68 -3.59 -12.95
N GLU A 557 22.10 -2.70 -13.84
CA GLU A 557 23.50 -2.33 -14.01
C GLU A 557 24.08 -1.69 -12.75
N THR A 558 25.23 -2.18 -12.30
CA THR A 558 25.92 -1.73 -11.06
C THR A 558 27.29 -1.14 -11.30
N ASP A 559 27.80 -1.16 -12.53
CA ASP A 559 29.09 -0.59 -12.87
C ASP A 559 29.07 0.94 -12.76
N PRO A 560 29.86 1.54 -11.84
CA PRO A 560 29.93 2.98 -11.70
C PRO A 560 30.37 3.71 -12.97
N THR A 561 31.14 3.07 -13.86
CA THR A 561 31.58 3.69 -15.12
C THR A 561 30.42 3.86 -16.11
N VAL A 562 29.50 2.90 -16.15
CA VAL A 562 28.28 2.99 -16.97
C VAL A 562 27.34 4.05 -16.39
N TRP A 563 27.25 4.13 -15.06
CA TRP A 563 26.51 5.22 -14.40
C TRP A 563 27.06 6.59 -14.76
N MET A 564 28.39 6.77 -14.77
CA MET A 564 29.02 8.03 -15.18
C MET A 564 28.67 8.43 -16.63
N ASN A 565 28.53 7.47 -17.55
CA ASN A 565 28.11 7.75 -18.93
C ASN A 565 26.66 8.25 -19.01
N LEU A 566 25.74 7.63 -18.26
CA LEU A 566 24.36 8.05 -18.15
C LEU A 566 24.25 9.46 -17.55
N GLU A 567 25.00 9.70 -16.48
CA GLU A 567 25.07 10.98 -15.76
C GLU A 567 25.63 12.08 -16.66
N ALA A 568 26.70 11.81 -17.42
CA ALA A 568 27.23 12.74 -18.39
C ALA A 568 26.19 13.09 -19.48
N ALA A 569 25.49 12.08 -20.01
CA ALA A 569 24.44 12.31 -21.01
C ALA A 569 23.27 13.13 -20.47
N THR A 570 22.90 12.89 -19.20
CA THR A 570 21.84 13.63 -18.52
C THR A 570 22.26 15.06 -18.25
N LYS A 571 23.50 15.30 -17.85
CA LYS A 571 24.05 16.65 -17.70
C LYS A 571 24.05 17.42 -19.02
N ASP A 572 24.52 16.80 -20.11
CA ASP A 572 24.48 17.39 -21.46
C ASP A 572 23.03 17.71 -21.88
N TYR A 573 22.07 16.86 -21.50
CA TYR A 573 20.65 17.09 -21.75
C TYR A 573 20.11 18.29 -20.96
N ILE A 574 20.45 18.40 -19.67
CA ILE A 574 20.05 19.51 -18.80
C ILE A 574 20.58 20.83 -19.36
N GLU A 575 21.86 20.88 -19.75
CA GLU A 575 22.48 22.08 -20.31
C GLU A 575 21.80 22.51 -21.61
N ARG A 576 21.54 21.57 -22.53
CA ARG A 576 20.83 21.85 -23.80
C ARG A 576 19.40 22.33 -23.60
N ASN A 577 18.74 21.91 -22.52
CA ASN A 577 17.33 22.23 -22.24
C ASN A 577 17.16 23.25 -21.10
N SER A 578 18.21 24.01 -20.77
CA SER A 578 18.22 24.91 -19.60
C SER A 578 17.05 25.90 -19.56
N GLU A 579 16.58 26.38 -20.71
CA GLU A 579 15.41 27.28 -20.77
C GLU A 579 14.11 26.57 -20.38
N SER A 580 13.90 25.32 -20.82
CA SER A 580 12.75 24.51 -20.43
C SER A 580 12.75 24.23 -18.91
N PHE A 581 13.92 23.95 -18.33
CA PHE A 581 14.08 23.81 -16.88
C PHE A 581 13.76 25.11 -16.15
N LYS A 582 14.24 26.25 -16.65
CA LYS A 582 13.94 27.57 -16.09
C LYS A 582 12.43 27.84 -16.12
N ASN A 583 11.77 27.63 -17.25
CA ASN A 583 10.33 27.80 -17.40
C ASN A 583 9.54 26.92 -16.43
N ALA A 584 9.91 25.64 -16.29
CA ALA A 584 9.28 24.75 -15.32
C ALA A 584 9.49 25.24 -13.87
N CYS A 585 10.70 25.64 -13.51
CA CYS A 585 11.02 26.11 -12.15
C CYS A 585 10.30 27.42 -11.81
N GLU A 586 10.30 28.40 -12.70
CA GLU A 586 9.55 29.65 -12.53
C GLU A 586 8.07 29.35 -12.34
N ARG A 587 7.53 28.43 -13.13
CA ARG A 587 6.14 28.03 -13.08
C ARG A 587 5.74 27.38 -11.75
N LEU A 588 6.63 26.58 -11.16
CA LEU A 588 6.44 25.94 -9.85
C LEU A 588 6.61 26.91 -8.67
N LEU A 589 7.39 27.96 -8.84
CA LEU A 589 7.65 28.96 -7.79
C LEU A 589 6.58 30.04 -7.69
N VAL A 590 5.77 30.26 -8.73
CA VAL A 590 4.74 31.29 -8.68
C VAL A 590 3.79 31.03 -7.51
N PRO A 591 3.61 31.99 -6.58
CA PRO A 591 2.72 31.82 -5.44
C PRO A 591 1.31 31.45 -5.89
N SER A 592 0.75 30.48 -5.16
CA SER A 592 -0.55 29.85 -5.37
C SER A 592 -1.76 30.76 -5.21
#